data_AF-V8QZG8-F1
#
_entry.id   AF-V8QZG8-F1
#
_cell.length_a   1.000
_cell.length_b   1.000
_cell.length_c   1.000
_cell.angle_alpha   90.00
_cell.angle_beta   90.00
_cell.angle_gamma   90.00
#
_symmetry.space_group_name_H-M   'P 1'
#
loop_
_entity.id
_entity.type
_entity.pdbx_description
1 polymer ?
#
loop_
_entity_poly.entity_id
_entity_poly.type
_entity_poly.pdbx_seq_one_letter_code
_entity_poly.pdbx_strand_id
1 'polypeptide(L)'
;MFDQDLRIPPDEFERIRSSSKMHARNLDVAYELLVEGKGLVAVANAYGLTKQRALAIRDKIYSAYLLKTPEGWKCAQICAPTDMIDRFVKEADAERLRYWQTHSITTEDLDQ
;
A
#
# COMPACT_ATOMS: atom_id res chain seq x y z
N MET A 1 10.77 -14.89 -8.55
CA MET A 1 11.60 -13.67 -8.63
C MET A 1 10.75 -12.54 -8.05
N PHE A 2 11.10 -12.14 -6.82
CA PHE A 2 10.51 -11.09 -5.97
C PHE A 2 8.98 -11.13 -5.73
N ASP A 3 8.52 -12.05 -4.87
CA ASP A 3 7.48 -11.72 -3.87
C ASP A 3 8.15 -10.78 -2.85
N GLN A 4 8.52 -9.57 -3.28
CA GLN A 4 8.90 -8.53 -2.34
C GLN A 4 7.67 -8.30 -1.49
N ASP A 5 7.77 -8.69 -0.21
CA ASP A 5 6.73 -8.67 0.81
C ASP A 5 5.81 -7.46 0.65
N LEU A 6 4.70 -7.64 -0.07
CA LEU A 6 3.65 -6.64 -0.20
C LEU A 6 2.92 -6.62 1.14
N ARG A 7 3.53 -5.91 2.09
CA ARG A 7 3.06 -5.80 3.47
C ARG A 7 2.58 -4.38 3.72
N ILE A 8 1.46 -4.28 4.42
CA ILE A 8 0.94 -3.02 4.95
C ILE A 8 0.92 -3.18 6.48
N PRO A 9 1.49 -2.23 7.24
CA PRO A 9 1.36 -2.21 8.68
C PRO A 9 -0.13 -2.24 9.12
N PRO A 10 -0.49 -2.97 10.20
CA PRO A 10 -1.88 -3.11 10.62
C PRO A 10 -2.60 -1.77 10.86
N ASP A 11 -1.90 -0.80 11.44
CA ASP A 11 -2.39 0.55 11.73
C ASP A 11 -2.67 1.35 10.44
N GLU A 12 -1.78 1.25 9.45
CA GLU A 12 -1.99 1.85 8.14
C GLU A 12 -3.13 1.16 7.37
N PHE A 13 -3.27 -0.16 7.51
CA PHE A 13 -4.39 -0.88 6.93
C PHE A 13 -5.73 -0.48 7.55
N GLU A 14 -5.80 -0.27 8.86
CA GLU A 14 -7.04 0.15 9.53
C GLU A 14 -7.49 1.55 9.05
N ARG A 15 -6.54 2.44 8.76
CA ARG A 15 -6.83 3.73 8.10
C ARG A 15 -7.42 3.54 6.71
N ILE A 16 -6.93 2.57 5.93
CA ILE A 16 -7.54 2.22 4.64
C ILE A 16 -8.95 1.65 4.85
N ARG A 17 -9.12 0.75 5.84
CA ARG A 17 -10.41 0.13 6.17
C ARG A 17 -11.47 1.18 6.51
N SER A 18 -11.10 2.19 7.30
CA SER A 18 -12.01 3.26 7.74
C SER A 18 -12.42 4.22 6.62
N SER A 19 -11.61 4.40 5.58
CA SER A 19 -11.86 5.34 4.47
C SER A 19 -12.31 4.67 3.16
N SER A 20 -12.15 3.35 3.04
CA SER A 20 -12.44 2.60 1.82
C SER A 20 -13.94 2.42 1.61
N LYS A 21 -14.38 2.63 0.37
CA LYS A 21 -15.76 2.30 -0.08
C LYS A 21 -15.92 0.82 -0.47
N MET A 22 -14.88 0.00 -0.30
CA MET A 22 -14.95 -1.43 -0.63
C MET A 22 -15.79 -2.20 0.38
N HIS A 23 -16.39 -3.29 -0.09
CA HIS A 23 -17.14 -4.20 0.77
C HIS A 23 -16.23 -4.81 1.84
N ALA A 24 -16.73 -4.92 3.09
CA ALA A 24 -15.99 -5.43 4.24
C ALA A 24 -15.27 -6.75 3.96
N ARG A 25 -15.98 -7.74 3.39
CA ARG A 25 -15.40 -9.02 2.95
C ARG A 25 -14.13 -8.90 2.08
N ASN A 26 -14.04 -7.90 1.19
CA ASN A 26 -12.83 -7.70 0.38
C ASN A 26 -11.71 -7.05 1.18
N LEU A 27 -12.04 -6.22 2.18
CA LEU A 27 -11.06 -5.65 3.12
C LEU A 27 -10.51 -6.76 4.02
N ASP A 28 -11.33 -7.70 4.47
CA ASP A 28 -10.88 -8.86 5.26
C ASP A 28 -9.91 -9.74 4.46
N VAL A 29 -10.26 -10.06 3.19
CA VAL A 29 -9.36 -10.78 2.27
C VAL A 29 -8.03 -10.05 2.10
N ALA A 30 -8.04 -8.72 1.93
CA ALA A 30 -6.82 -7.96 1.78
C ALA A 30 -6.02 -7.87 3.07
N TYR A 31 -6.67 -7.83 4.24
CA TYR A 31 -6.00 -7.85 5.54
C TYR A 31 -5.20 -9.15 5.71
N GLU A 32 -5.83 -10.29 5.42
CA GLU A 32 -5.16 -11.59 5.49
C GLU A 32 -3.95 -11.69 4.54
N LEU A 33 -4.03 -11.07 3.36
CA LEU A 33 -2.98 -11.12 2.34
C LEU A 33 -1.85 -10.10 2.58
N LEU A 34 -2.19 -8.88 2.97
CA LEU A 34 -1.27 -7.73 3.04
C LEU A 34 -0.79 -7.45 4.46
N VAL A 35 -1.53 -7.83 5.50
CA VAL A 35 -1.15 -7.61 6.89
C VAL A 35 -0.64 -8.90 7.51
N GLU A 36 -1.45 -9.96 7.52
CA GLU A 36 -1.08 -11.25 8.13
C GLU A 36 -0.14 -12.09 7.25
N GLY A 37 -0.04 -11.75 5.97
CA GLY A 37 0.86 -12.41 5.05
C GLY A 37 0.49 -13.84 4.66
N LYS A 38 -0.78 -14.20 4.78
CA LYS A 38 -1.29 -15.49 4.36
C LYS A 38 -1.17 -15.67 2.85
N GLY A 39 -1.01 -16.92 2.42
CA GLY A 39 -0.88 -17.26 1.01
C GLY A 39 -2.16 -17.02 0.22
N LEU A 40 -2.03 -16.49 -1.01
CA LEU A 40 -3.14 -16.21 -1.93
C LEU A 40 -4.13 -17.37 -2.11
N VAL A 41 -3.63 -18.60 -2.20
CA VAL A 41 -4.48 -19.79 -2.42
C VAL A 41 -5.27 -20.14 -1.16
N ALA A 42 -4.64 -20.03 0.03
CA ALA A 42 -5.30 -20.33 1.29
C ALA A 42 -6.45 -19.34 1.57
N VAL A 43 -6.19 -18.04 1.41
CA VAL A 43 -7.21 -16.99 1.58
C VAL A 43 -8.30 -17.11 0.53
N ALA A 44 -7.95 -17.37 -0.75
CA ALA A 44 -8.96 -17.57 -1.79
C ALA A 44 -9.93 -18.72 -1.43
N ASN A 45 -9.40 -19.86 -0.98
CA ASN A 45 -10.22 -21.00 -0.58
C ASN A 45 -11.08 -20.71 0.66
N ALA A 46 -10.51 -20.08 1.70
CA ALA A 46 -11.23 -19.74 2.93
C ALA A 46 -12.42 -18.81 2.67
N TYR A 47 -12.29 -17.89 1.71
CA TYR A 47 -13.33 -16.95 1.34
C TYR A 47 -14.16 -17.40 0.13
N GLY A 48 -14.00 -18.62 -0.38
CA GLY A 48 -14.76 -19.11 -1.54
C GLY A 48 -14.55 -18.26 -2.81
N LEU A 49 -13.35 -17.73 -3.00
CA LEU A 49 -12.94 -16.91 -4.14
C LEU A 49 -11.97 -17.69 -5.04
N THR A 50 -11.86 -17.27 -6.30
CA THR A 50 -10.77 -17.74 -7.16
C THR A 50 -9.45 -17.06 -6.77
N LYS A 51 -8.32 -17.74 -7.02
CA LYS A 51 -6.98 -17.16 -6.80
C LYS A 51 -6.81 -15.81 -7.50
N GLN A 52 -7.30 -15.69 -8.74
CA GLN A 52 -7.26 -14.44 -9.50
C GLN A 52 -8.07 -13.33 -8.84
N ARG A 53 -9.21 -13.66 -8.21
CA ARG A 53 -10.02 -12.66 -7.52
C ARG A 53 -9.35 -12.17 -6.25
N ALA A 54 -8.76 -13.07 -5.47
CA ALA A 54 -7.95 -12.70 -4.29
C ALA A 54 -6.75 -11.82 -4.68
N LEU A 55 -6.07 -12.16 -5.79
CA LEU A 55 -4.98 -11.36 -6.35
C LEU A 55 -5.44 -9.95 -6.74
N ALA A 56 -6.55 -9.83 -7.47
CA ALA A 56 -7.09 -8.52 -7.88
C ALA A 56 -7.50 -7.65 -6.69
N ILE A 57 -8.00 -8.26 -5.61
CA ILE A 57 -8.34 -7.54 -4.36
C ILE A 57 -7.06 -7.01 -3.70
N ARG A 58 -6.04 -7.86 -3.56
CA ARG A 58 -4.73 -7.49 -3.01
C ARG A 58 -4.12 -6.33 -3.79
N ASP A 59 -4.00 -6.47 -5.10
CA ASP A 59 -3.32 -5.50 -5.95
C ASP A 59 -4.06 -4.14 -5.95
N LYS A 60 -5.40 -4.15 -5.90
CA LYS A 60 -6.20 -2.92 -5.81
C LYS A 60 -5.93 -2.16 -4.51
N ILE A 61 -5.92 -2.85 -3.37
CA ILE A 61 -5.74 -2.21 -2.06
C ILE A 61 -4.28 -1.78 -1.88
N TYR A 62 -3.32 -2.61 -2.30
CA TYR A 62 -1.92 -2.26 -2.24
C TYR A 62 -1.59 -1.07 -3.15
N SER A 63 -2.16 -1.01 -4.36
CA SER A 63 -2.01 0.17 -5.23
C SER A 63 -2.61 1.42 -4.59
N ALA A 64 -3.78 1.31 -3.94
CA ALA A 64 -4.38 2.44 -3.23
C ALA A 64 -3.52 2.90 -2.04
N TYR A 65 -2.87 1.97 -1.33
CA TYR A 65 -1.92 2.27 -0.26
C TYR A 65 -0.70 3.02 -0.80
N LEU A 66 -0.10 2.55 -1.90
CA LEU A 66 1.04 3.23 -2.54
C LEU A 66 0.69 4.63 -3.04
N LEU A 67 -0.56 4.85 -3.44
CA LEU A 67 -1.07 6.15 -3.88
C LEU A 67 -1.52 7.05 -2.73
N LYS A 68 -1.53 6.54 -1.48
CA LYS A 68 -1.88 7.34 -0.32
C LYS A 68 -0.80 8.41 -0.14
N THR A 69 -1.23 9.65 -0.21
CA THR A 69 -0.38 10.81 0.05
C THR A 69 0.00 10.80 1.54
N PRO A 70 1.29 10.77 1.89
CA PRO A 70 1.70 10.83 3.28
C PRO A 70 1.20 12.09 4.01
N GLU A 71 1.15 12.06 5.33
CA GLU A 71 0.70 13.23 6.11
C GLU A 71 1.62 14.44 5.84
N GLY A 72 1.03 15.60 5.58
CA GLY A 72 1.76 16.81 5.18
C GLY A 72 2.14 16.87 3.69
N TRP A 73 1.87 15.83 2.91
CA TRP A 73 2.13 15.82 1.47
C TRP A 73 0.90 16.28 0.69
N LYS A 74 1.10 16.84 -0.50
CA LYS A 74 0.02 17.35 -1.36
C LYS A 74 0.23 16.94 -2.81
N CYS A 75 -0.85 16.49 -3.45
CA CYS A 75 -0.88 16.30 -4.90
C CYS A 75 -1.19 17.62 -5.60
N ALA A 76 -0.44 17.93 -6.66
CA ALA A 76 -0.66 19.09 -7.51
C ALA A 76 -0.63 18.70 -8.98
N GLN A 77 -1.49 19.31 -9.78
CA GLN A 77 -1.45 19.24 -11.24
C GLN A 77 -0.87 20.55 -11.76
N ILE A 78 0.26 20.47 -12.47
CA ILE A 78 0.97 21.64 -12.98
C ILE A 78 1.27 21.48 -14.47
N CYS A 79 1.37 22.61 -15.17
CA CYS A 79 1.90 22.69 -16.53
C CYS A 79 3.15 23.57 -16.47
N ALA A 80 4.31 23.02 -16.85
CA ALA A 80 5.60 23.69 -16.78
C ALA A 80 6.53 23.14 -17.88
N PRO A 81 7.64 23.83 -18.20
CA PRO A 81 8.68 23.30 -19.08
C PRO A 81 9.19 21.92 -18.64
N THR A 82 9.51 21.06 -19.61
CA THR A 82 9.89 19.66 -19.37
C THR A 82 11.04 19.51 -18.36
N ASP A 83 12.06 20.36 -18.47
CA ASP A 83 13.23 20.32 -17.57
C ASP A 83 12.89 20.64 -16.11
N MET A 84 11.83 21.43 -15.87
CA MET A 84 11.32 21.69 -14.52
C MET A 84 10.52 20.50 -13.99
N ILE A 85 9.70 19.89 -14.84
CA ILE A 85 8.93 18.68 -14.47
C ILE A 85 9.90 17.54 -14.12
N ASP A 86 10.92 17.29 -14.93
CA ASP A 86 11.88 16.22 -14.68
C ASP A 86 12.64 16.40 -13.37
N ARG A 87 13.05 17.64 -13.06
CA ARG A 87 13.68 17.98 -11.77
C ARG A 87 12.72 17.74 -10.60
N PHE A 88 11.49 18.23 -10.71
CA PHE A 88 10.47 18.05 -9.67
C PHE A 88 10.17 16.57 -9.42
N VAL A 89 9.97 15.77 -10.48
CA VAL A 89 9.71 14.33 -10.37
C VAL A 89 10.88 13.64 -9.68
N LYS A 90 12.12 13.94 -10.08
CA LYS A 90 13.32 13.36 -9.48
C LYS A 90 13.45 13.68 -7.99
N GLU A 91 13.22 14.93 -7.60
CA GLU A 91 13.26 15.36 -6.20
C GLU A 91 12.13 14.71 -5.37
N ALA A 92 10.90 14.70 -5.91
CA ALA A 92 9.76 14.09 -5.26
C ALA A 92 9.91 12.57 -5.08
N ASP A 93 10.48 11.87 -6.07
CA ASP A 93 10.73 10.43 -6.00
C ASP A 93 11.81 10.09 -4.95
N ALA A 94 12.89 10.89 -4.88
CA ALA A 94 13.93 10.71 -3.88
C ALA A 94 13.38 10.91 -2.45
N GLU A 95 12.55 11.94 -2.25
CA GLU A 95 11.92 12.17 -0.95
C GLU A 95 10.91 11.07 -0.60
N ARG A 96 10.17 10.56 -1.60
CA ARG A 96 9.24 9.45 -1.38
C ARG A 96 9.99 8.19 -0.95
N LEU A 97 11.11 7.90 -1.59
CA LEU A 97 11.96 6.77 -1.22
C LEU A 97 12.47 6.91 0.22
N ARG A 98 12.95 8.10 0.62
CA ARG A 98 13.39 8.37 2.00
C ARG A 98 12.28 8.20 3.03
N TYR A 99 11.10 8.76 2.74
CA TYR A 99 9.94 8.64 3.61
C TYR A 99 9.62 7.18 3.89
N TRP A 100 9.51 6.36 2.83
CA TRP A 100 9.20 4.94 2.99
C TRP A 100 10.34 4.15 3.62
N GLN A 101 11.62 4.44 3.33
CA GLN A 101 12.74 3.79 4.01
C GLN A 101 12.73 4.06 5.52
N THR A 102 12.44 5.30 5.93
CA THR A 102 12.43 5.71 7.34
C THR A 102 11.22 5.15 8.09
N HIS A 103 10.05 5.12 7.44
CA HIS A 103 8.80 4.64 8.04
C HIS A 103 8.57 3.13 7.84
N SER A 104 9.42 2.43 7.09
CA SER A 104 9.42 0.95 7.01
C SER A 104 10.30 0.29 8.08
N ILE A 105 11.05 1.07 8.87
CA ILE A 105 11.99 0.56 9.90
C ILE A 105 11.43 0.74 11.33
N THR A 106 10.36 1.50 11.53
CA THR A 106 9.84 1.83 12.87
C THR A 106 8.69 0.91 13.32
N THR A 107 8.89 -0.41 13.24
CA THR A 107 8.07 -1.38 14.01
C THR A 107 8.92 -2.28 14.93
N GLU A 108 10.22 -2.02 15.09
CA GLU A 108 11.07 -2.76 16.04
C GLU A 108 11.50 -1.98 17.30
N ASP A 109 11.11 -0.71 17.49
CA ASP A 109 11.53 0.10 18.66
C ASP A 109 10.35 0.65 19.49
N LEU A 110 9.29 -0.14 19.70
CA LEU A 110 8.23 0.19 20.68
C LEU A 110 8.00 -0.91 21.72
N ASP A 111 9.04 -1.71 22.01
CA ASP A 111 9.13 -2.52 23.22
C ASP A 111 10.52 -2.34 23.86
N GLN A 112 10.74 -1.20 24.53
CA GLN A 112 11.67 -1.08 25.66
C GLN A 112 11.02 -0.28 26.78
#